data_AF-A0A1J9T289-F1
#
_entry.id   AF-A0A1J9T289-F1
#
_cell.length_a   1.000
_cell.length_b   1.000
_cell.length_c   1.000
_cell.angle_alpha   90.00
_cell.angle_beta   90.00
_cell.angle_gamma   90.00
#
_symmetry.space_group_name_H-M   'P 1'
#
loop_
_entity.id
_entity.type
_entity.pdbx_description
1 polymer ?
#
loop_
_entity_poly.entity_id
_entity_poly.type
_entity_poly.pdbx_seq_one_letter_code
_entity_poly.pdbx_strand_id
1 'polypeptide(L)'
;MSLPYVHSLNNATTINSLLYTDTSFIWESHGTNNGATPTRQVECHNFSTRAVQQGSVFVLSPIIEHELRNVALKELLKKHARMLGCKPHERKKIISNVPTIMQDVHSQVDNIMAILSADPNYVILGENAGQGLASQVSSKYNMDLNDSIILATMLSSEIDSIVTLDGDYIEVTDKDLQIYTNEANYLKILRDHPTKVANNISNNSGSGNAS
;
A
#
# COMPACT_ATOMS: atom_id res chain seq x y z
N MET A 1 -11.82 -22.06 -10.43
CA MET A 1 -10.68 -21.68 -9.56
C MET A 1 -10.23 -20.31 -10.05
N SER A 2 -10.13 -19.32 -9.16
CA SER A 2 -9.53 -18.03 -9.54
C SER A 2 -8.03 -18.24 -9.81
N LEU A 3 -7.50 -17.54 -10.81
CA LEU A 3 -6.07 -17.57 -11.10
C LEU A 3 -5.31 -16.98 -9.91
N PRO A 4 -4.08 -17.42 -9.63
CA PRO A 4 -3.28 -16.81 -8.58
C PRO A 4 -2.99 -15.35 -8.90
N TYR A 5 -3.04 -14.49 -7.88
CA TYR A 5 -3.13 -13.04 -8.07
C TYR A 5 -2.26 -12.22 -7.11
N VAL A 6 -1.56 -12.87 -6.17
CA VAL A 6 -0.59 -12.23 -5.28
C VAL A 6 0.83 -12.37 -5.84
N HIS A 7 1.52 -11.26 -5.99
CA HIS A 7 2.85 -11.14 -6.60
C HIS A 7 3.84 -10.51 -5.62
N SER A 8 5.09 -11.01 -5.63
CA SER A 8 6.21 -10.37 -4.91
C SER A 8 6.71 -9.16 -5.70
N LEU A 9 6.92 -8.03 -5.02
CA LEU A 9 7.52 -6.82 -5.60
C LEU A 9 8.87 -7.11 -6.26
N ASN A 10 9.65 -8.07 -5.76
CA ASN A 10 10.96 -8.41 -6.31
C ASN A 10 10.88 -9.06 -7.70
N ASN A 11 9.83 -9.84 -7.96
CA ASN A 11 9.71 -10.70 -9.14
C ASN A 11 8.63 -10.26 -10.12
N ALA A 12 7.72 -9.37 -9.69
CA ALA A 12 6.65 -8.86 -10.53
C ALA A 12 7.19 -8.00 -11.68
N THR A 13 6.55 -8.14 -12.84
CA THR A 13 6.75 -7.29 -14.01
C THR A 13 5.41 -6.66 -14.36
N THR A 14 5.35 -5.33 -14.45
CA THR A 14 4.13 -4.55 -14.70
C THR A 14 4.37 -3.65 -15.89
N ILE A 15 3.65 -3.86 -16.98
CA ILE A 15 3.86 -3.16 -18.25
C ILE A 15 2.64 -2.31 -18.56
N ASN A 16 2.84 -1.01 -18.81
CA ASN A 16 1.78 -0.05 -19.15
C ASN A 16 0.54 -0.18 -18.22
N SER A 17 0.78 -0.42 -16.93
CA SER A 17 -0.27 -0.74 -15.96
C SER A 17 -0.63 0.48 -15.11
N LEU A 18 -1.90 0.58 -14.70
CA LEU A 18 -2.30 1.47 -13.63
C LEU A 18 -2.17 0.72 -12.31
N LEU A 19 -1.33 1.22 -11.42
CA LEU A 19 -1.01 0.59 -10.15
C LEU A 19 -1.62 1.42 -9.03
N TYR A 20 -2.74 0.98 -8.49
CA TYR A 20 -3.33 1.61 -7.32
C TYR A 20 -2.41 1.42 -6.12
N THR A 21 -2.18 2.47 -5.36
CA THR A 21 -1.30 2.41 -4.19
C THR A 21 -2.11 2.49 -2.93
N ASP A 22 -1.69 1.69 -1.95
CA ASP A 22 -2.16 1.76 -0.58
C ASP A 22 -1.24 2.66 0.26
N THR A 23 -1.76 3.18 1.37
CA THR A 23 -1.03 4.02 2.34
C THR A 23 0.26 3.34 2.80
N SER A 24 0.21 2.03 3.07
CA SER A 24 1.37 1.28 3.56
C SER A 24 2.55 1.31 2.58
N PHE A 25 2.28 1.23 1.28
CA PHE A 25 3.29 1.30 0.23
C PHE A 25 3.88 2.71 0.09
N ILE A 26 3.03 3.75 0.14
CA ILE A 26 3.46 5.15 0.06
C ILE A 26 4.33 5.53 1.26
N TRP A 27 3.89 5.14 2.46
CA TRP A 27 4.66 5.38 3.68
C TRP A 27 6.03 4.72 3.65
N GLU A 28 6.12 3.47 3.22
CA GLU A 28 7.42 2.78 3.16
C GLU A 28 8.32 3.36 2.06
N SER A 29 7.74 3.82 0.95
CA SER A 29 8.48 4.42 -0.16
C SER A 29 9.08 5.78 0.22
N HIS A 30 8.33 6.62 0.95
CA HIS A 30 8.65 8.06 1.11
C HIS A 30 8.71 8.55 2.57
N GLY A 31 8.26 7.75 3.55
CA GLY A 31 8.01 8.19 4.93
C GLY A 31 9.18 8.04 5.91
N THR A 32 10.30 7.44 5.55
CA THR A 32 11.40 7.14 6.49
C THR A 32 12.54 8.16 6.45
N ASN A 33 12.58 9.07 7.44
CA ASN A 33 13.62 10.11 7.57
C ASN A 33 14.72 9.83 8.63
N ASN A 34 14.87 8.59 9.11
CA ASN A 34 15.75 8.28 10.26
C ASN A 34 16.90 7.29 9.96
N GLY A 35 17.61 7.48 8.85
CA GLY A 35 19.02 7.05 8.71
C GLY A 35 19.31 5.55 8.51
N ALA A 36 18.32 4.68 8.61
CA ALA A 36 18.40 3.32 8.07
C ALA A 36 17.22 3.14 7.11
N THR A 37 17.50 3.06 5.81
CA THR A 37 16.56 2.60 4.79
C THR A 37 16.15 1.19 5.18
N PRO A 38 14.92 0.95 5.69
CA PRO A 38 14.51 -0.41 5.99
C PRO A 38 14.58 -1.22 4.70
N THR A 39 14.89 -2.52 4.77
CA THR A 39 15.00 -3.39 3.59
C THR A 39 13.77 -3.30 2.68
N ARG A 40 12.60 -3.00 3.26
CA ARG A 40 11.33 -2.81 2.56
C ARG A 40 11.30 -1.57 1.66
N GLN A 41 11.96 -0.47 2.05
CA GLN A 41 12.05 0.74 1.22
C GLN A 41 12.87 0.51 -0.05
N VAL A 42 13.94 -0.30 0.02
CA VAL A 42 14.72 -0.69 -1.17
C VAL A 42 13.86 -1.50 -2.14
N GLU A 43 13.06 -2.42 -1.62
CA GLU A 43 12.15 -3.24 -2.44
C GLU A 43 11.07 -2.38 -3.12
N CYS A 44 10.42 -1.49 -2.37
CA CYS A 44 9.46 -0.51 -2.92
C CYS A 44 10.11 0.36 -4.00
N HIS A 45 11.31 0.90 -3.74
CA HIS A 45 12.02 1.75 -4.70
C HIS A 45 12.38 1.01 -6.00
N ASN A 46 12.91 -0.21 -5.89
CA ASN A 46 13.26 -1.03 -7.05
C ASN A 46 12.03 -1.40 -7.88
N PHE A 47 10.93 -1.76 -7.22
CA PHE A 47 9.67 -2.02 -7.90
C PHE A 47 9.16 -0.78 -8.63
N SER A 48 9.08 0.37 -7.94
CA SER A 48 8.62 1.63 -8.53
C SER A 48 9.44 2.03 -9.76
N THR A 49 10.77 1.92 -9.66
CA THR A 49 11.67 2.25 -10.77
C THR A 49 11.44 1.35 -11.98
N ARG A 50 11.30 0.03 -11.78
CA ARG A 50 11.03 -0.91 -12.87
C ARG A 50 9.65 -0.69 -13.49
N ALA A 51 8.62 -0.47 -12.67
CA ALA A 51 7.27 -0.21 -13.14
C ALA A 51 7.21 1.05 -14.02
N VAL A 52 7.84 2.15 -13.57
CA VAL A 52 7.94 3.41 -14.34
C VAL A 52 8.72 3.21 -15.64
N GLN A 53 9.85 2.51 -15.61
CA GLN A 53 10.62 2.19 -16.82
C GLN A 53 9.82 1.37 -17.84
N GLN A 54 8.81 0.62 -17.38
CA GLN A 54 7.91 -0.18 -18.20
C GLN A 54 6.58 0.54 -18.54
N GLY A 55 6.51 1.86 -18.29
CA GLY A 55 5.37 2.71 -18.66
C GLY A 55 4.17 2.63 -17.70
N SER A 56 4.34 2.05 -16.51
CA SER A 56 3.27 2.00 -15.51
C SER A 56 3.17 3.31 -14.72
N VAL A 57 1.97 3.62 -14.24
CA VAL A 57 1.64 4.84 -13.49
C VAL A 57 0.98 4.46 -12.16
N PHE A 58 1.36 5.13 -11.09
CA PHE A 58 0.81 4.93 -9.76
C PHE A 58 -0.41 5.82 -9.53
N VAL A 59 -1.49 5.23 -9.00
CA VAL A 59 -2.75 5.94 -8.74
C VAL A 59 -3.01 5.96 -7.24
N LEU A 60 -3.45 7.10 -6.72
CA LEU A 60 -3.69 7.31 -5.28
C LEU A 60 -5.10 7.80 -5.00
N SER A 61 -5.69 7.27 -3.93
CA SER A 61 -6.92 7.80 -3.34
C SER A 61 -6.63 9.08 -2.56
N PRO A 62 -7.51 10.09 -2.58
CA PRO A 62 -7.40 11.25 -1.69
C PRO A 62 -7.32 10.89 -0.19
N ILE A 63 -7.91 9.77 0.23
CA ILE A 63 -7.86 9.35 1.65
C ILE A 63 -6.45 9.03 2.14
N ILE A 64 -5.51 8.70 1.24
CA ILE A 64 -4.13 8.34 1.60
C ILE A 64 -3.46 9.47 2.38
N GLU A 65 -3.70 10.74 2.04
CA GLU A 65 -3.15 11.87 2.79
C GLU A 65 -3.58 11.85 4.27
N HIS A 66 -4.86 11.56 4.53
CA HIS A 66 -5.39 11.45 5.88
C HIS A 66 -4.79 10.24 6.62
N GLU A 67 -4.60 9.13 5.93
CA GLU A 67 -3.99 7.94 6.53
C GLU A 67 -2.50 8.14 6.83
N LEU A 68 -1.75 8.80 5.94
CA LEU A 68 -0.34 9.16 6.16
C LEU A 68 -0.18 10.02 7.42
N ARG A 69 -1.10 10.94 7.70
CA ARG A 69 -1.10 11.72 8.96
C ARG A 69 -1.26 10.82 10.18
N ASN A 70 -2.15 9.84 10.11
CA ASN A 70 -2.35 8.87 11.19
C ASN A 70 -1.11 7.99 11.40
N VAL A 71 -0.46 7.55 10.31
CA VAL A 71 0.78 6.77 10.38
C VAL A 71 1.92 7.59 10.95
N ALA A 72 2.15 8.81 10.46
CA ALA A 72 3.17 9.72 10.96
C ALA A 72 3.00 10.01 12.45
N LEU A 73 1.76 10.26 12.91
CA LEU A 73 1.46 10.45 14.32
C LEU A 73 1.83 9.20 15.14
N LYS A 74 1.44 8.00 14.68
CA LYS A 74 1.78 6.74 15.35
C LYS A 74 3.30 6.54 15.44
N GLU A 75 4.05 6.82 14.38
CA GLU A 75 5.51 6.69 14.36
C GLU A 75 6.22 7.67 15.28
N LEU A 76 5.78 8.94 15.32
CA LEU A 76 6.31 9.92 16.27
C LEU A 76 5.98 9.52 17.72
N LEU A 77 4.77 9.02 17.99
CA LEU A 77 4.39 8.51 19.31
C LEU A 77 5.23 7.30 19.75
N LYS A 78 5.66 6.42 18.83
CA LYS A 78 6.59 5.32 19.14
C LYS A 78 7.95 5.81 19.63
N LYS A 79 8.48 6.88 19.04
CA LYS A 79 9.73 7.53 19.52
C LYS A 79 9.57 8.06 20.95
N HIS A 80 8.35 8.41 21.33
CA HIS A 80 7.98 8.79 22.69
C HIS A 80 7.40 7.61 23.48
N ALA A 81 7.94 6.39 23.35
CA ALA A 81 7.44 5.10 23.86
C ALA A 81 6.77 5.14 25.26
N ARG A 82 7.20 6.01 26.18
CA ARG A 82 6.51 6.27 27.46
C ARG A 82 5.03 6.67 27.30
N MET A 83 4.67 7.36 26.22
CA MET A 83 3.31 7.79 25.89
C MET A 83 2.40 6.66 25.42
N LEU A 84 2.94 5.59 24.85
CA LEU A 84 2.15 4.42 24.41
C LEU A 84 1.62 3.60 25.59
N GLY A 85 2.28 3.68 26.76
CA GLY A 85 1.81 3.11 28.02
C GLY A 85 0.72 3.93 28.72
N CYS A 86 0.43 5.16 28.27
CA CYS A 86 -0.61 6.01 28.84
C CYS A 86 -2.00 5.59 28.35
N LYS A 87 -3.02 5.81 29.18
CA LYS A 87 -4.42 5.57 28.80
C LYS A 87 -4.84 6.50 27.65
N PRO A 88 -5.82 6.13 26.79
CA PRO A 88 -6.20 6.94 25.63
C PRO A 88 -6.54 8.41 25.94
N HIS A 89 -7.18 8.69 27.08
CA HIS A 89 -7.50 10.06 27.51
C HIS A 89 -6.27 10.87 27.97
N GLU A 90 -5.23 10.22 28.49
CA GLU A 90 -3.96 10.84 28.85
C GLU A 90 -3.14 11.18 27.60
N ARG A 91 -3.17 10.32 26.58
CA ARG A 91 -2.53 10.59 25.28
C ARG A 91 -3.11 11.85 24.63
N LYS A 92 -4.43 12.02 24.65
CA LYS A 92 -5.09 13.24 24.13
C LYS A 92 -4.56 14.51 24.81
N LYS A 93 -4.31 14.45 26.13
CA LYS A 93 -3.82 15.58 26.94
C LYS A 93 -2.33 15.87 26.69
N ILE A 94 -1.54 14.87 26.34
CA ILE A 94 -0.14 15.04 25.95
C ILE A 94 -0.07 15.60 24.51
N ILE A 95 -0.81 15.02 23.57
CA ILE A 95 -0.87 15.50 22.17
C ILE A 95 -1.35 16.95 22.10
N SER A 96 -2.34 17.34 22.91
CA SER A 96 -2.83 18.72 22.98
C SER A 96 -1.79 19.72 23.52
N ASN A 97 -0.72 19.25 24.15
CA ASN A 97 0.32 20.07 24.77
C ASN A 97 1.65 20.07 23.98
N VAL A 98 1.71 19.41 22.82
CA VAL A 98 2.95 19.35 22.02
C VAL A 98 2.72 20.00 20.64
N PRO A 99 2.90 21.34 20.53
CA PRO A 99 2.80 22.07 19.27
C PRO A 99 3.69 21.48 18.16
N THR A 100 4.83 20.91 18.55
CA THR A 100 5.82 20.36 17.61
C THR A 100 5.41 19.03 17.01
N ILE A 101 4.70 18.14 17.72
CA ILE A 101 4.34 16.82 17.18
C ILE A 101 3.41 16.96 15.99
N MET A 102 2.35 17.78 16.13
CA MET A 102 1.43 17.97 15.01
C MET A 102 2.12 18.71 13.86
N GLN A 103 2.96 19.70 14.15
CA GLN A 103 3.75 20.37 13.12
C GLN A 103 4.69 19.41 12.37
N ASP A 104 5.33 18.47 13.08
CA ASP A 104 6.20 17.44 12.49
C ASP A 104 5.39 16.44 11.65
N VAL A 105 4.21 16.01 12.13
CA VAL A 105 3.26 15.19 11.34
C VAL A 105 2.89 15.88 10.05
N HIS A 106 2.45 17.14 10.13
CA HIS A 106 2.06 17.92 8.96
C HIS A 106 3.24 18.10 8.00
N SER A 107 4.40 18.54 8.49
CA SER A 107 5.58 18.75 7.66
C SER A 107 6.02 17.47 6.95
N GLN A 108 5.98 16.32 7.63
CA GLN A 108 6.35 15.05 7.04
C GLN A 108 5.38 14.62 5.93
N VAL A 109 4.08 14.72 6.17
CA VAL A 109 3.07 14.34 5.18
C VAL A 109 3.06 15.32 4.01
N ASP A 110 3.16 16.62 4.26
CA ASP A 110 3.19 17.65 3.23
C ASP A 110 4.40 17.46 2.31
N ASN A 111 5.56 17.06 2.86
CA ASN A 111 6.74 16.70 2.05
C ASN A 111 6.48 15.47 1.15
N ILE A 112 5.85 14.42 1.68
CA ILE A 112 5.47 13.23 0.88
C ILE A 112 4.52 13.64 -0.24
N MET A 113 3.44 14.37 0.09
CA MET A 113 2.44 14.79 -0.89
C MET A 113 3.02 15.74 -1.94
N ALA A 114 3.97 16.61 -1.57
CA ALA A 114 4.67 17.47 -2.51
C ALA A 114 5.53 16.67 -3.51
N ILE A 115 6.22 15.62 -3.06
CA ILE A 115 6.97 14.71 -3.94
C ILE A 115 6.00 14.02 -4.90
N LEU A 116 4.92 13.42 -4.39
CA LEU A 116 3.95 12.68 -5.20
C LEU A 116 3.23 13.59 -6.20
N SER A 117 2.89 14.81 -5.82
CA SER A 117 2.20 15.77 -6.70
C SER A 117 3.12 16.35 -7.79
N ALA A 118 4.43 16.32 -7.59
CA ALA A 118 5.41 16.81 -8.55
C ALA A 118 5.91 15.72 -9.51
N ASP A 119 5.72 14.43 -9.17
CA ASP A 119 6.14 13.30 -9.98
C ASP A 119 5.05 12.92 -11.00
N PRO A 120 5.31 13.03 -12.32
CA PRO A 120 4.32 12.69 -13.35
C PRO A 120 3.94 11.21 -13.39
N ASN A 121 4.67 10.34 -12.69
CA ASN A 121 4.34 8.92 -12.58
C ASN A 121 3.32 8.62 -11.48
N TYR A 122 2.87 9.64 -10.74
CA TYR A 122 1.82 9.53 -9.75
C TYR A 122 0.60 10.37 -10.15
N VAL A 123 -0.59 9.78 -10.01
CA VAL A 123 -1.87 10.42 -10.27
C VAL A 123 -2.70 10.35 -8.99
N ILE A 124 -2.93 11.50 -8.37
CA ILE A 124 -3.84 11.61 -7.23
C ILE A 124 -5.24 11.88 -7.77
N LEU A 125 -6.18 10.99 -7.46
CA LEU A 125 -7.57 11.16 -7.89
C LEU A 125 -8.20 12.38 -7.21
N GLY A 126 -9.22 12.97 -7.84
CA GLY A 126 -9.92 14.15 -7.30
C GLY A 126 -10.90 13.82 -6.18
N GLU A 127 -11.41 12.58 -6.15
CA GLU A 127 -12.41 12.14 -5.19
C GLU A 127 -12.25 10.66 -4.83
N ASN A 128 -12.70 10.31 -3.63
CA ASN A 128 -12.84 8.92 -3.22
C ASN A 128 -14.19 8.37 -3.69
N ALA A 129 -14.34 7.06 -3.74
CA ALA A 129 -15.64 6.42 -3.90
C ALA A 129 -16.64 6.89 -2.83
N GLY A 130 -17.91 6.92 -3.22
CA GLY A 130 -18.99 7.27 -2.30
C GLY A 130 -19.04 6.35 -1.07
N GLN A 131 -19.34 6.92 0.09
CA GLN A 131 -19.38 6.21 1.38
C GLN A 131 -20.25 4.94 1.38
N GLY A 132 -21.33 4.93 0.58
CA GLY A 132 -22.20 3.77 0.42
C GLY A 132 -21.46 2.56 -0.17
N LEU A 133 -20.60 2.78 -1.16
CA LEU A 133 -19.80 1.70 -1.78
C LEU A 133 -18.73 1.20 -0.81
N ALA A 134 -18.01 2.10 -0.16
CA ALA A 134 -17.00 1.74 0.85
C ALA A 134 -17.60 0.92 2.00
N SER A 135 -18.80 1.28 2.47
CA SER A 135 -19.49 0.54 3.54
C SER A 135 -19.89 -0.88 3.10
N GLN A 136 -20.30 -1.06 1.84
CA GLN A 136 -20.58 -2.37 1.27
C GLN A 136 -19.32 -3.23 1.16
N VAL A 137 -18.22 -2.64 0.71
CA VAL A 137 -16.90 -3.30 0.63
C VAL A 137 -16.44 -3.75 2.01
N SER A 138 -16.50 -2.87 3.01
CA SER A 138 -16.13 -3.18 4.41
C SER A 138 -16.95 -4.34 4.96
N SER A 139 -18.26 -4.31 4.78
CA SER A 139 -19.16 -5.37 5.26
C SER A 139 -18.92 -6.70 4.55
N LYS A 140 -18.58 -6.67 3.26
CA LYS A 140 -18.41 -7.88 2.45
C LYS A 140 -17.10 -8.61 2.73
N TYR A 141 -16.00 -7.87 2.87
CA TYR A 141 -14.67 -8.47 3.07
C TYR A 141 -14.16 -8.36 4.50
N ASN A 142 -14.97 -7.83 5.43
CA ASN A 142 -14.58 -7.58 6.83
C ASN A 142 -13.27 -6.76 6.92
N MET A 143 -13.21 -5.70 6.14
CA MET A 143 -12.05 -4.83 5.97
C MET A 143 -12.25 -3.50 6.71
N ASP A 144 -11.16 -2.88 7.20
CA ASP A 144 -11.23 -1.56 7.82
C ASP A 144 -11.86 -0.54 6.86
N LEU A 145 -12.51 0.49 7.40
CA LEU A 145 -13.22 1.46 6.59
C LEU A 145 -12.28 2.22 5.64
N ASN A 146 -11.05 2.52 6.03
CA ASN A 146 -10.11 3.22 5.16
C ASN A 146 -9.66 2.35 4.00
N ASP A 147 -9.25 1.11 4.27
CA ASP A 147 -8.91 0.13 3.23
C ASP A 147 -10.11 -0.15 2.30
N SER A 148 -11.32 -0.13 2.87
CA SER A 148 -12.55 -0.27 2.08
C SER A 148 -12.82 0.94 1.18
N ILE A 149 -12.45 2.14 1.61
CA ILE A 149 -12.51 3.35 0.76
C ILE A 149 -11.48 3.25 -0.36
N ILE A 150 -10.25 2.83 -0.07
CA ILE A 150 -9.19 2.59 -1.08
C ILE A 150 -9.67 1.58 -2.12
N LEU A 151 -10.11 0.40 -1.66
CA LEU A 151 -10.60 -0.66 -2.54
C LEU A 151 -11.83 -0.23 -3.34
N ALA A 152 -12.80 0.44 -2.71
CA ALA A 152 -13.97 0.97 -3.42
C ALA A 152 -13.59 1.99 -4.50
N THR A 153 -12.64 2.88 -4.20
CA THR A 153 -12.17 3.92 -5.14
C THR A 153 -11.43 3.30 -6.31
N MET A 154 -10.53 2.34 -6.04
CA MET A 154 -9.84 1.56 -7.05
C MET A 154 -10.81 0.84 -7.99
N LEU A 155 -11.78 0.11 -7.44
CA LEU A 155 -12.78 -0.61 -8.23
C LEU A 155 -13.67 0.34 -9.05
N SER A 156 -14.02 1.51 -8.51
CA SER A 156 -14.79 2.53 -9.24
C SER A 156 -14.00 3.20 -10.37
N SER A 157 -12.67 3.15 -10.28
CA SER A 157 -11.75 3.66 -11.31
C SER A 157 -11.39 2.61 -12.35
N GLU A 158 -12.02 1.42 -12.31
CA GLU A 158 -11.73 0.27 -13.18
C GLU A 158 -10.27 -0.18 -13.12
N ILE A 159 -9.61 0.04 -11.98
CA ILE A 159 -8.25 -0.44 -11.72
C ILE A 159 -8.36 -1.78 -10.99
N ASP A 160 -7.59 -2.77 -11.44
CA ASP A 160 -7.58 -4.13 -10.91
C ASP A 160 -6.25 -4.50 -10.27
N SER A 161 -5.36 -3.53 -10.05
CA SER A 161 -4.00 -3.77 -9.60
C SER A 161 -3.69 -2.88 -8.42
N ILE A 162 -3.37 -3.47 -7.27
CA ILE A 162 -3.02 -2.77 -6.03
C ILE A 162 -1.62 -3.12 -5.55
N VAL A 163 -0.88 -2.11 -5.13
CA VAL A 163 0.44 -2.21 -4.51
C VAL A 163 0.29 -1.87 -3.03
N THR A 164 0.50 -2.87 -2.18
CA THR A 164 0.23 -2.77 -0.74
C THR A 164 1.20 -3.63 0.07
N LEU A 165 1.52 -3.16 1.27
CA LEU A 165 2.24 -3.91 2.29
C LEU A 165 1.29 -4.41 3.41
N ASP A 166 -0.02 -4.27 3.21
CA ASP A 166 -1.04 -4.88 4.04
C ASP A 166 -1.46 -6.25 3.47
N GLY A 167 -1.82 -7.17 4.36
CA GLY A 167 -2.38 -8.47 4.01
C GLY A 167 -3.89 -8.44 3.78
N ASP A 168 -4.59 -7.38 4.17
CA ASP A 168 -6.07 -7.37 4.21
C ASP A 168 -6.74 -7.51 2.83
N TYR A 169 -6.07 -7.08 1.77
CA TYR A 169 -6.60 -7.16 0.40
C TYR A 169 -6.67 -8.59 -0.16
N ILE A 170 -6.02 -9.58 0.48
CA ILE A 170 -6.03 -10.98 -0.01
C ILE A 170 -7.40 -11.64 0.10
N GLU A 171 -8.30 -11.12 0.94
CA GLU A 171 -9.66 -11.66 1.13
C GLU A 171 -10.63 -11.23 0.02
N VAL A 172 -10.19 -10.37 -0.89
CA VAL A 172 -10.97 -9.94 -2.05
C VAL A 172 -10.86 -10.99 -3.17
N THR A 173 -11.65 -12.06 -3.07
CA THR A 173 -11.50 -13.24 -3.96
C THR A 173 -12.38 -13.23 -5.21
N ASP A 174 -13.41 -12.39 -5.25
CA ASP A 174 -14.39 -12.33 -6.36
C ASP A 174 -14.11 -11.16 -7.32
N LYS A 175 -12.93 -10.55 -7.20
CA LYS A 175 -12.39 -9.56 -8.11
C LYS A 175 -11.14 -10.14 -8.75
N ASP A 176 -10.88 -9.81 -10.00
CA ASP A 176 -9.65 -10.19 -10.71
C ASP A 176 -8.45 -9.32 -10.26
N LEU A 177 -8.37 -9.04 -8.95
CA LEU A 177 -7.44 -8.11 -8.34
C LEU A 177 -6.01 -8.67 -8.32
N GLN A 178 -5.07 -8.00 -8.97
CA GLN A 178 -3.64 -8.23 -8.83
C GLN A 178 -3.10 -7.50 -7.59
N ILE A 179 -2.47 -8.25 -6.68
CA ILE A 179 -1.90 -7.70 -5.44
C ILE A 179 -0.39 -7.80 -5.52
N TYR A 180 0.30 -6.67 -5.44
CA TYR A 180 1.76 -6.58 -5.39
C TYR A 180 2.19 -6.24 -3.97
N THR A 181 2.95 -7.13 -3.33
CA THR A 181 3.39 -6.96 -1.94
C THR A 181 4.85 -7.37 -1.73
N ASN A 182 5.45 -6.91 -0.64
CA ASN A 182 6.86 -7.19 -0.37
C ASN A 182 7.11 -8.69 -0.12
N GLU A 183 8.36 -9.11 -0.25
CA GLU A 183 8.78 -10.50 -0.12
C GLU A 183 8.36 -11.11 1.23
N ALA A 184 8.46 -10.35 2.32
CA ALA A 184 8.10 -10.82 3.65
C ALA A 184 6.61 -11.19 3.74
N ASN A 185 5.73 -10.34 3.21
CA ASN A 185 4.29 -10.62 3.16
C ASN A 185 3.96 -11.70 2.14
N TYR A 186 4.59 -11.67 0.97
CA TYR A 186 4.43 -12.68 -0.07
C TYR A 186 4.73 -14.08 0.48
N LEU A 187 5.86 -14.28 1.16
CA LEU A 187 6.23 -15.56 1.76
C LEU A 187 5.29 -15.98 2.89
N LYS A 188 4.74 -15.02 3.64
CA LYS A 188 3.70 -15.31 4.64
C LYS A 188 2.43 -15.81 3.96
N ILE A 189 1.94 -15.11 2.94
CA ILE A 189 0.74 -15.47 2.18
C ILE A 189 0.95 -16.79 1.44
N LEU A 190 2.12 -17.07 0.90
CA LEU A 190 2.45 -18.36 0.27
C LEU A 190 2.30 -19.54 1.23
N ARG A 191 2.64 -19.34 2.51
CA ARG A 191 2.46 -20.37 3.54
C ARG A 191 0.99 -20.53 3.95
N ASP A 192 0.29 -19.41 4.13
CA ASP A 192 -1.06 -19.40 4.70
C ASP A 192 -2.14 -19.69 3.62
N HIS A 193 -1.90 -19.26 2.38
CA HIS A 193 -2.84 -19.30 1.24
C HIS A 193 -2.12 -19.61 -0.10
N PRO A 194 -1.51 -20.80 -0.26
CA PRO A 194 -0.66 -21.11 -1.43
C PRO A 194 -1.37 -21.01 -2.79
N THR A 195 -2.69 -21.23 -2.84
CA THR A 195 -3.47 -21.16 -4.09
C THR A 195 -3.70 -19.73 -4.59
N LYS A 196 -3.47 -18.71 -3.75
CA LYS A 196 -3.65 -17.30 -4.11
C LYS A 196 -2.39 -16.68 -4.76
N VAL A 197 -1.25 -17.38 -4.70
CA VAL A 197 0.07 -16.82 -5.04
C VAL A 197 0.49 -17.11 -6.48
N ALA A 198 0.82 -16.06 -7.23
CA ALA A 198 1.36 -16.16 -8.58
C ALA A 198 2.79 -16.70 -8.54
N ASN A 199 2.97 -17.93 -9.00
CA ASN A 199 4.29 -18.51 -9.17
C ASN A 199 4.97 -17.85 -10.37
N ASN A 200 5.91 -16.95 -10.10
CA ASN A 200 6.86 -16.44 -11.11
C ASN A 200 8.02 -17.41 -11.39
N ILE A 201 7.85 -18.72 -11.10
CA ILE A 201 8.74 -19.75 -11.64
C ILE A 201 8.39 -19.86 -13.12
N SER A 202 9.08 -19.06 -13.93
CA SER A 202 9.22 -19.15 -15.38
C SER A 202 8.81 -20.51 -15.95
N ASN A 203 7.89 -20.46 -16.92
CA ASN A 203 7.64 -21.48 -17.93
C ASN A 203 8.94 -21.88 -18.66
N ASN A 204 9.81 -22.64 -18.00
CA ASN A 204 10.97 -23.24 -18.62
C ASN A 204 11.00 -24.73 -18.26
N SER A 205 9.95 -25.43 -18.67
CA SER A 205 9.94 -26.88 -18.72
C SER A 205 9.17 -27.35 -19.96
N GLY A 206 9.91 -27.50 -21.06
CA GLY A 206 9.69 -28.63 -21.97
C GLY A 206 9.00 -28.37 -23.31
N SER A 207 9.62 -27.61 -24.22
CA SER A 207 9.60 -27.99 -25.64
C SER A 207 10.93 -28.64 -26.00
N GLY A 208 11.16 -29.84 -25.45
CA GLY A 208 12.20 -30.72 -25.97
C GLY A 208 11.73 -31.24 -27.33
N ASN A 209 12.49 -30.89 -28.37
CA ASN A 209 12.39 -31.47 -29.71
C ASN A 209 12.20 -32.99 -29.64
N ALA A 210 11.07 -33.49 -30.13
CA ALA A 210 10.99 -34.84 -30.63
C ALA A 210 11.49 -34.80 -32.09
N SER A 211 12.74 -35.21 -32.27
CA SER A 211 13.27 -35.73 -33.54
C SER A 211 13.21 -37.25 -33.50
#